data_AF-A0A7L0NS39-F1
#
_entry.id   AF-A0A7L0NS39-F1
#
_cell.length_a   1.000
_cell.length_b   1.000
_cell.length_c   1.000
_cell.angle_alpha   90.00
_cell.angle_beta   90.00
_cell.angle_gamma   90.00
#
_symmetry.space_group_name_H-M   'P 1'
#
loop_
_entity.id
_entity.type
_entity.pdbx_description
1 polymer ?
#
loop_
_entity_poly.entity_id
_entity_poly.type
_entity_poly.pdbx_seq_one_letter_code
_entity_poly.pdbx_strand_id
1 'polypeptide(L)' 'PQLTATKEGRCRVRDTGTYVVLRELHGWERHPEVLSTCLKVIQVLIGDEPEPGMENLLEVSVPPELEQQLCQRDLQEE' A
#
# COMPACT_ATOMS: atom_id res chain seq x y z
N PRO A 1 5.42 3.11 0.05
CA PRO A 1 5.56 4.46 0.65
C PRO A 1 6.05 4.38 2.11
N GLN A 2 7.08 5.13 2.47
CA GLN A 2 7.72 5.04 3.80
C GLN A 2 6.76 5.39 4.95
N LEU A 3 5.88 6.38 4.77
CA LEU A 3 4.90 6.78 5.79
C LEU A 3 3.85 5.71 6.09
N THR A 4 3.50 4.86 5.14
CA THR A 4 2.50 3.80 5.33
C THR A 4 3.12 2.45 5.72
N ALA A 5 4.45 2.42 5.94
CA ALA A 5 5.17 1.20 6.32
C ALA A 5 4.80 0.74 7.73
N THR A 6 4.67 1.68 8.67
CA THR A 6 4.29 1.38 10.05
C THR A 6 2.80 1.55 10.26
N LYS A 7 2.25 0.80 11.22
CA LYS A 7 0.86 0.92 11.66
C LYS A 7 0.48 2.34 12.08
N GLU A 8 1.31 2.99 12.91
CA GLU A 8 1.05 4.36 13.34
C GLU A 8 0.96 5.33 12.15
N GLY A 9 1.83 5.14 11.17
CA GLY A 9 1.81 5.93 9.94
C GLY A 9 0.54 5.71 9.12
N ARG A 10 0.11 4.45 8.94
CA ARG A 10 -1.17 4.11 8.28
C ARG A 10 -2.37 4.73 9.00
N CYS A 11 -2.44 4.60 10.33
CA CYS A 11 -3.51 5.19 11.14
C CYS A 11 -3.58 6.70 10.93
N ARG A 12 -2.45 7.42 11.08
CA ARG A 12 -2.40 8.87 10.87
C ARG A 12 -2.88 9.29 9.48
N VAL A 13 -2.43 8.60 8.44
CA VAL A 13 -2.82 8.91 7.05
C VAL A 13 -4.31 8.61 6.82
N ARG A 14 -4.85 7.57 7.44
CA ARG A 14 -6.28 7.22 7.34
C ARG A 14 -7.15 8.27 8.06
N ASP A 15 -6.72 8.71 9.25
CA ASP A 15 -7.42 9.68 10.08
C ASP A 15 -7.46 11.09 9.47
N THR A 16 -6.49 11.46 8.63
CA THR A 16 -6.46 12.74 7.92
C THR A 16 -7.33 12.78 6.66
N GLY A 17 -8.06 11.71 6.35
CA GLY A 17 -8.91 11.64 5.15
C GLY A 17 -8.13 11.50 3.84
N THR A 18 -6.84 11.16 3.91
CA THR A 18 -5.94 11.07 2.74
C THR A 18 -6.43 10.07 1.70
N TYR A 19 -7.08 8.98 2.12
CA TYR A 19 -7.69 8.02 1.21
C TYR A 19 -8.69 8.68 0.25
N VAL A 20 -9.54 9.60 0.73
CA VAL A 20 -10.54 10.27 -0.11
C VAL A 20 -9.84 11.09 -1.19
N VAL A 21 -8.84 11.90 -0.79
CA VAL A 21 -8.07 12.73 -1.72
C VAL A 21 -7.36 11.87 -2.78
N LEU A 22 -6.70 10.79 -2.38
CA LEU A 22 -5.98 9.90 -3.29
C LEU A 22 -6.90 9.15 -4.24
N ARG A 23 -8.07 8.71 -3.77
CA ARG A 23 -9.07 8.03 -4.61
C ARG A 23 -9.59 8.97 -5.69
N GLU A 24 -9.91 10.21 -5.34
CA GLU A 24 -10.31 11.20 -6.34
C GLU A 24 -9.15 11.44 -7.31
N LEU A 25 -7.94 11.77 -6.83
CA LEU A 25 -6.76 11.98 -7.70
C LEU A 25 -6.55 10.83 -8.69
N HIS A 26 -6.61 9.58 -8.22
CA HIS A 26 -6.49 8.39 -9.06
C HIS A 26 -7.55 8.33 -10.18
N GLY A 27 -8.76 8.85 -9.95
CA GLY A 27 -9.82 8.90 -10.97
C GLY A 27 -9.59 9.93 -12.09
N TRP A 28 -8.85 11.01 -11.80
CA TRP A 28 -8.61 12.10 -12.76
C TRP A 28 -7.22 12.07 -13.40
N GLU A 29 -6.25 11.46 -12.72
CA GLU A 29 -4.86 11.38 -13.15
C GLU A 29 -4.69 10.56 -14.43
N ARG A 30 -3.72 10.94 -15.26
CA ARG A 30 -3.39 10.30 -16.53
C ARG A 30 -1.96 9.82 -16.61
N HIS A 31 -1.07 10.33 -15.75
CA HIS A 31 0.31 9.90 -15.72
C HIS A 31 0.42 8.49 -15.09
N PRO A 32 0.94 7.50 -15.82
CA PRO A 32 0.90 6.09 -15.40
C PRO A 32 1.64 5.85 -14.08
N GLU A 33 2.79 6.51 -13.88
CA GLU A 33 3.55 6.37 -12.63
C GLU A 33 2.81 6.96 -11.42
N VAL A 34 2.06 8.04 -11.63
CA VAL A 34 1.29 8.68 -10.56
C VAL A 34 0.10 7.80 -10.21
N LEU A 35 -0.58 7.23 -11.21
CA LEU A 35 -1.64 6.24 -11.01
C LEU A 35 -1.13 5.03 -10.22
N SER A 36 -0.02 4.41 -10.64
CA SER A 36 0.59 3.26 -9.95
C SER A 36 0.95 3.61 -8.51
N THR A 37 1.52 4.79 -8.27
CA THR A 37 1.86 5.25 -6.92
C THR A 37 0.62 5.48 -6.06
N CYS A 38 -0.41 6.12 -6.61
CA CYS A 38 -1.68 6.35 -5.91
C CYS A 38 -2.34 5.02 -5.53
N LEU A 39 -2.39 4.08 -6.47
CA LEU A 39 -2.96 2.75 -6.26
C LEU A 39 -2.24 2.01 -5.13
N LYS A 40 -0.90 1.99 -5.13
CA LYS A 40 -0.09 1.35 -4.08
C LYS A 40 -0.39 1.93 -2.69
N VAL A 41 -0.54 3.27 -2.58
CA VAL A 41 -0.90 3.89 -1.30
C VAL A 41 -2.33 3.51 -0.90
N ILE A 42 -3.28 3.57 -1.85
CA ILE A 42 -4.68 3.23 -1.60
C ILE A 42 -4.82 1.79 -1.10
N GLN A 43 -4.18 0.81 -1.77
CA GLN A 43 -4.19 -0.60 -1.38
C GLN A 43 -3.73 -0.80 0.07
N VAL A 44 -2.67 -0.10 0.48
CA VAL A 44 -2.17 -0.17 1.87
C VAL A 44 -3.14 0.47 2.87
N LEU A 45 -3.87 1.53 2.49
CA LEU A 45 -4.79 2.22 3.40
C LEU A 45 -6.11 1.47 3.61
N ILE A 46 -6.57 0.72 2.60
CA ILE A 46 -7.80 -0.07 2.65
C ILE A 46 -7.58 -1.51 3.14
N GLY A 47 -6.33 -1.98 3.15
CA GLY A 47 -5.99 -3.31 3.64
C GLY A 47 -6.13 -3.43 5.16
N ASP A 48 -6.35 -4.66 5.61
CA ASP A 48 -6.39 -4.99 7.03
C ASP A 48 -5.02 -4.79 7.69
N GLU A 49 -5.02 -4.47 8.98
CA GLU A 49 -3.78 -4.37 9.74
C GLU A 49 -3.20 -5.77 10.03
N PRO A 50 -1.88 -5.95 9.86
CA PRO A 50 -1.22 -7.23 10.11
C PRO A 50 -1.19 -7.56 11.62
N GLU A 51 -0.82 -8.81 11.93
CA GLU A 51 -0.72 -9.30 13.30
C GLU A 51 0.30 -8.50 14.15
N PRO A 52 0.11 -8.47 15.48
CA PRO A 52 1.10 -7.86 16.38
C PRO A 52 2.50 -8.44 16.15
N GLY A 53 3.50 -7.57 16.00
CA GLY A 53 4.86 -7.96 15.63
C GLY A 53 5.17 -7.90 14.14
N MET A 54 4.17 -7.68 13.28
CA MET A 54 4.33 -7.48 11.82
C MET A 54 3.94 -6.06 11.37
N GLU A 55 4.00 -5.09 12.28
CA GLU A 55 3.41 -3.77 12.09
C GLU A 55 4.19 -2.89 11.09
N ASN A 56 5.50 -3.14 10.93
CA ASN A 56 6.36 -2.48 9.96
C ASN A 56 6.55 -3.37 8.72
N LEU A 57 5.85 -3.06 7.63
CA LEU A 57 5.85 -3.83 6.39
C LEU A 57 7.22 -3.93 5.70
N LEU A 58 8.19 -3.09 6.08
CA LEU A 58 9.56 -3.14 5.56
C LEU A 58 10.47 -4.11 6.32
N GLU A 59 10.06 -4.56 7.51
CA GLU A 59 10.84 -5.43 8.40
C GLU A 59 10.27 -6.85 8.49
N VAL A 60 9.09 -7.10 7.91
CA VAL A 60 8.45 -8.42 7.93
C VAL A 60 9.20 -9.37 6.97
N SER A 61 9.60 -10.52 7.48
CA SER A 61 10.11 -11.61 6.65
C SER A 61 8.96 -12.28 5.91
N VAL A 62 8.99 -12.25 4.58
CA VAL A 62 8.01 -12.95 3.74
C VAL A 62 8.46 -14.41 3.55
N PRO A 63 7.60 -15.40 3.81
CA PRO A 63 7.88 -16.80 3.47
C PRO A 63 8.14 -16.99 1.96
N PRO A 64 9.05 -17.89 1.55
CA PRO A 64 9.42 -18.06 0.13
C PRO A 64 8.24 -18.38 -0.79
N GLU A 65 7.24 -19.11 -0.32
CA GLU A 65 6.05 -19.45 -1.08
C GLU A 65 5.18 -18.22 -1.37
N LEU A 66 5.09 -17.30 -0.40
CA LEU A 66 4.37 -16.04 -0.56
C LEU A 66 5.14 -15.06 -1.42
N GLU A 67 6.47 -15.02 -1.33
CA GLU A 67 7.32 -14.18 -2.17
C GLU A 67 7.10 -14.45 -3.66
N GLN A 68 7.03 -15.74 -4.07
CA GLN A 68 6.74 -16.09 -5.46
C GLN A 68 5.35 -15.64 -5.91
N GLN A 69 4.34 -15.77 -5.05
CA GLN A 69 2.98 -15.32 -5.38
C GLN A 69 2.90 -13.80 -5.52
N LEU A 70 3.59 -13.06 -4.64
CA LEU A 70 3.65 -11.60 -4.70
C LEU A 70 4.36 -11.14 -5.98
N CYS A 71 5.52 -11.71 -6.31
CA CYS A 71 6.22 -11.39 -7.57
C CYS A 71 5.38 -11.67 -8.82
N GLN A 72 4.62 -12.78 -8.84
CA GLN A 72 3.74 -13.07 -9.97
C GLN A 72 2.60 -12.04 -10.11
N ARG A 73 2.07 -11.55 -8.99
CA ARG A 73 1.02 -10.53 -9.00
C ARG A 73 1.56 -9.17 -9.44
N ASP A 74 2.76 -8.80 -9.00
CA ASP A 74 3.41 -7.56 -9.44
C ASP A 74 3.62 -7.57 -10.97
N LEU A 75 4.05 -8.70 -11.55
CA LEU A 75 4.19 -8.86 -13.00
C LEU A 75 2.87 -8.79 -13.79
N GLN A 76 1.73 -9.07 -13.14
CA GLN A 76 0.40 -8.93 -13.76
C GLN A 76 -0.12 -7.50 -13.69
N GLU A 77 0.43 -6.68 -12.79
CA GLU A 77 0.03 -5.28 -12.57
C GLU A 77 0.89 -4.27 -13.36
N GLU A 78 1.98 -4.72 -14.02
CA GLU A 78 2.84 -3.96 -14.96
C GLU A 78 2.35 -3.98 -16.42
#